data_AF-A0A842N824-F1
#
_entry.id   AF-A0A842N824-F1
#
_cell.length_a   1.000
_cell.length_b   1.000
_cell.length_c   1.000
_cell.angle_alpha   90.00
_cell.angle_beta   90.00
_cell.angle_gamma   90.00
#
_symmetry.space_group_name_H-M   'P 1'
#
loop_
_entity.id
_entity.type
_entity.pdbx_description
1 polymer ?
#
loop_
_entity_poly.entity_id
_entity_poly.type
_entity_poly.pdbx_seq_one_letter_code
_entity_poly.pdbx_strand_id
1 'polypeptide(L)'
;GPGAREKAGLPANSGPYRVISQLGVMDFEPETKRMRLISVHPGVSVEEVLVNTGFELLVHDEVTETEPPTREELDLLRNEVDSAGIVIGRS
;
A
#
# COMPACT_ATOMS: atom_id res chain seq x y z
N GLY A 1 14.60 9.41 8.55
CA GLY A 1 15.28 8.21 9.08
C GLY A 1 14.91 7.98 10.53
N PRO A 2 15.47 6.95 11.18
CA PRO A 2 15.17 6.55 12.55
C PRO A 2 15.32 7.68 13.57
N GLY A 3 14.40 7.77 14.53
CA GLY A 3 14.46 8.76 15.62
C GLY A 3 14.20 10.21 15.20
N ALA A 4 14.05 10.49 13.90
CA ALA A 4 13.87 11.86 13.41
C ALA A 4 12.51 12.45 13.83
N ARG A 5 11.47 11.60 13.90
CA ARG A 5 10.12 12.02 14.31
C ARG A 5 10.11 12.42 15.79
N GLU A 6 10.72 11.61 16.63
CA GLU A 6 10.84 11.82 18.08
C GLU A 6 11.68 13.08 18.38
N LYS A 7 12.80 13.27 17.67
CA LYS A 7 13.60 14.50 17.74
C LYS A 7 12.81 15.75 17.33
N ALA A 8 11.82 15.60 16.45
CA ALA A 8 10.90 16.66 16.05
C ALA A 8 9.71 16.82 17.01
N GLY A 9 9.66 16.09 18.13
CA GLY A 9 8.61 16.17 19.14
C GLY A 9 7.35 15.35 18.83
N LEU A 10 7.39 14.48 17.81
CA LEU A 10 6.28 13.60 17.50
C LEU A 10 6.25 12.38 18.43
N PRO A 11 5.07 11.77 18.68
CA PRO A 11 4.96 10.63 19.58
C PRO A 11 5.84 9.45 19.16
N ALA A 12 6.44 8.77 20.15
CA ALA A 12 7.13 7.51 19.94
C ALA A 12 6.15 6.42 19.46
N ASN A 13 6.68 5.41 18.77
CA ASN A 13 5.88 4.32 18.18
C ASN A 13 4.77 4.81 17.25
N SER A 14 4.97 5.98 16.61
CA SER A 14 4.07 6.54 15.60
C SER A 14 4.77 6.67 14.26
N GLY A 15 3.99 6.67 13.19
CA GLY A 15 4.51 6.86 11.84
C GLY A 15 3.62 6.22 10.79
N PRO A 16 4.01 6.36 9.52
CA PRO A 16 3.30 5.70 8.44
C PRO A 16 3.51 4.18 8.53
N TYR A 17 2.44 3.43 8.29
CA TYR A 17 2.47 1.97 8.33
C TYR A 17 2.55 1.36 6.92
N ARG A 18 1.67 1.80 6.03
CA ARG A 18 1.59 1.33 4.64
C ARG A 18 1.22 2.48 3.70
N VAL A 19 1.58 2.31 2.44
CA VAL A 19 1.04 3.07 1.31
C VAL A 19 0.38 2.07 0.37
N ILE A 20 -0.87 2.33 -0.01
CA ILE A 20 -1.64 1.53 -0.95
C ILE A 20 -1.94 2.43 -2.15
N SER A 21 -1.58 1.97 -3.35
CA SER A 21 -1.70 2.72 -4.59
C SER A 21 -2.51 1.92 -5.61
N GLN A 22 -2.65 2.44 -6.84
CA GLN A 22 -3.23 1.65 -7.94
C GLN A 22 -2.33 0.49 -8.40
N LEU A 23 -1.05 0.51 -8.04
CA LEU A 23 -0.05 -0.45 -8.55
C LEU A 23 0.32 -1.53 -7.53
N GLY A 24 0.14 -1.27 -6.24
CA GLY A 24 0.60 -2.17 -5.19
C GLY A 24 0.65 -1.54 -3.81
N VAL A 25 1.27 -2.29 -2.89
CA VAL A 25 1.39 -1.98 -1.47
C VAL A 25 2.86 -1.83 -1.09
N MET A 26 3.18 -0.75 -0.38
CA MET A 26 4.50 -0.46 0.15
C MET A 26 4.49 -0.40 1.67
N ASP A 27 5.57 -0.86 2.29
CA ASP A 27 5.88 -0.67 3.70
C ASP A 27 7.04 0.31 3.91
N PHE A 28 7.51 0.41 5.15
CA PHE A 28 8.70 1.15 5.52
C PHE A 28 9.68 0.18 6.17
N GLU A 29 10.86 0.05 5.58
CA GLU A 29 11.87 -0.88 6.04
C GLU A 29 12.24 -0.58 7.51
N PRO A 30 12.22 -1.59 8.41
CA PRO A 30 12.31 -1.37 9.85
C PRO A 30 13.53 -0.59 10.34
N GLU A 31 14.69 -0.73 9.71
CA GLU A 31 15.93 -0.11 10.19
C GLU A 31 16.15 1.28 9.62
N THR A 32 16.01 1.46 8.30
CA THR A 32 16.28 2.70 7.57
C THR A 32 15.07 3.63 7.54
N LYS A 33 13.87 3.07 7.71
CA LYS A 33 12.56 3.73 7.52
C LYS A 33 12.34 4.23 6.09
N ARG A 34 13.07 3.69 5.10
CA ARG A 34 12.84 3.95 3.68
C ARG A 34 11.62 3.18 3.19
N MET A 35 10.90 3.75 2.22
CA MET A 35 9.77 3.06 1.60
C MET A 35 10.25 1.85 0.80
N ARG A 36 9.50 0.76 0.87
CA ARG A 36 9.82 -0.50 0.20
C ARG A 36 8.58 -1.18 -0.37
N LEU A 37 8.66 -1.67 -1.60
CA LEU A 37 7.61 -2.45 -2.25
C LEU A 37 7.50 -3.83 -1.61
N ILE A 38 6.30 -4.23 -1.20
CA ILE A 38 6.02 -5.55 -0.61
C ILE A 38 5.01 -6.37 -1.42
N SER A 39 4.13 -5.73 -2.20
CA SER A 39 3.18 -6.42 -3.06
C SER A 39 2.83 -5.59 -4.29
N VAL A 40 2.58 -6.27 -5.41
CA VAL A 40 1.99 -5.69 -6.62
C VAL A 40 0.54 -6.14 -6.75
N HIS A 41 -0.32 -5.32 -7.33
CA HIS A 41 -1.69 -5.73 -7.63
C HIS A 41 -1.72 -6.69 -8.85
N PRO A 42 -2.78 -7.51 -8.99
CA PRO A 42 -2.89 -8.46 -10.09
C PRO A 42 -2.64 -7.83 -11.47
N GLY A 43 -1.71 -8.40 -12.22
CA GLY A 43 -1.31 -7.92 -13.55
C GLY A 43 -0.30 -6.77 -13.57
N VAL A 44 0.13 -6.25 -12.42
CA VAL A 44 1.16 -5.20 -12.33
C VAL A 44 2.53 -5.84 -12.09
N SER A 45 3.55 -5.36 -12.82
CA SER A 45 4.94 -5.81 -12.62
C SER A 45 5.70 -4.91 -11.63
N VAL A 46 6.74 -5.45 -10.97
CA VAL A 46 7.64 -4.65 -10.13
C VAL A 46 8.26 -3.50 -10.92
N GLU A 47 8.67 -3.75 -12.16
CA GLU A 47 9.26 -2.73 -13.05
C GLU A 47 8.31 -1.55 -13.29
N GLU A 48 7.02 -1.84 -13.51
CA GLU A 48 6.01 -0.80 -13.68
C GLU A 48 5.89 0.10 -12.43
N VAL A 49 5.97 -0.49 -11.23
CA VAL A 49 6.00 0.30 -9.98
C VAL A 49 7.24 1.20 -9.95
N LEU A 50 8.42 0.66 -10.28
CA LEU A 50 9.68 1.40 -10.23
C LEU A 50 9.69 2.58 -11.22
N VAL A 51 9.26 2.36 -12.47
CA VAL A 51 9.18 3.41 -13.49
C VAL A 51 8.19 4.52 -13.11
N ASN A 52 7.11 4.17 -12.39
CA ASN A 52 6.14 5.14 -11.90
C ASN A 52 6.51 5.77 -10.53
N THR A 53 7.67 5.45 -9.97
CA THR A 53 8.12 5.99 -8.68
C THR A 53 9.26 7.00 -8.89
N GLY A 54 9.02 8.27 -8.55
CA GLY A 54 9.96 9.38 -8.78
C GLY A 54 11.20 9.41 -7.86
N PHE A 55 11.47 8.34 -7.12
CA PHE A 55 12.62 8.20 -6.21
C PHE A 55 13.05 6.73 -6.13
N GLU A 56 14.25 6.48 -5.62
CA GLU A 56 14.73 5.11 -5.41
C GLU A 56 13.89 4.39 -4.34
N LEU A 57 13.08 3.44 -4.82
CA LEU A 57 12.23 2.57 -4.03
C LEU A 57 12.98 1.28 -3.69
N LEU A 58 12.99 0.90 -2.40
CA LEU A 58 13.49 -0.41 -2.02
C LEU A 58 12.50 -1.50 -2.49
N VAL A 59 12.98 -2.70 -2.76
CA VAL A 59 12.14 -3.84 -3.13
C VAL A 59 12.36 -4.95 -2.12
N HIS A 60 11.29 -5.52 -1.58
CA HIS A 60 11.38 -6.67 -0.68
C HIS A 60 11.86 -7.91 -1.45
N ASP A 61 12.62 -8.80 -0.81
CA ASP A 61 13.12 -10.02 -1.48
C ASP A 61 12.00 -10.93 -1.98
N GLU A 62 10.86 -10.88 -1.28
CA GLU A 62 9.63 -11.58 -1.62
C GLU A 62 8.52 -10.56 -1.86
N VAL A 63 8.35 -10.12 -3.12
CA VAL A 63 7.18 -9.33 -3.53
C VAL A 63 6.09 -10.29 -3.96
N THR A 64 4.94 -10.22 -3.29
CA THR A 64 3.78 -11.07 -3.61
C THR A 64 2.75 -10.33 -4.46
N GLU A 65 1.86 -11.07 -5.11
CA GLU A 65 0.66 -10.48 -5.70
C GLU A 65 -0.40 -10.24 -4.61
N THR A 66 -1.09 -9.11 -4.66
CA THR A 66 -2.17 -8.79 -3.73
C THR A 66 -3.35 -9.73 -3.97
N GLU A 67 -3.85 -10.37 -2.91
CA GLU A 67 -4.99 -11.28 -3.02
C GLU A 67 -6.25 -10.52 -3.49
N PRO A 68 -6.98 -11.05 -4.49
CA PRO A 68 -8.24 -10.46 -4.90
C PRO A 68 -9.28 -10.61 -3.80
N PRO A 69 -10.21 -9.65 -3.67
CA PRO A 69 -11.28 -9.73 -2.67
C PRO A 69 -12.16 -10.95 -2.90
N THR A 70 -12.64 -11.52 -1.79
CA THR A 70 -13.56 -12.65 -1.80
C THR A 70 -14.95 -12.24 -2.29
N ARG A 71 -15.78 -13.23 -2.63
CA ARG A 71 -17.17 -12.98 -3.03
C ARG A 71 -17.98 -12.30 -1.93
N GLU A 72 -17.78 -12.72 -0.69
CA GLU A 72 -18.47 -12.15 0.47
C GLU A 72 -18.08 -10.68 0.70
N GLU A 73 -16.78 -10.36 0.60
CA GLU A 73 -16.31 -8.97 0.71
C GLU A 73 -16.86 -8.09 -0.43
N LEU A 74 -16.93 -8.62 -1.66
CA LEU A 74 -17.51 -7.90 -2.79
C LEU A 74 -19.02 -7.66 -2.61
N ASP A 75 -19.76 -8.64 -2.13
CA ASP A 75 -21.20 -8.51 -1.89
C ASP A 75 -21.48 -7.51 -0.76
N LEU A 76 -20.72 -7.56 0.33
CA LEU A 76 -20.79 -6.59 1.42
C LEU A 76 -20.48 -5.17 0.90
N LEU A 77 -19.40 -5.03 0.13
CA LEU A 77 -18.99 -3.73 -0.41
C LEU A 77 -20.06 -3.12 -1.31
N ARG A 78 -20.66 -3.91 -2.20
CA ARG A 78 -21.60 -3.43 -3.22
C ARG A 78 -23.01 -3.22 -2.70
N ASN A 79 -23.46 -4.00 -1.72
CA ASN A 79 -24.86 -3.99 -1.30
C ASN A 79 -25.09 -3.32 0.06
N GLU A 80 -24.05 -3.20 0.90
CA GLU A 80 -24.19 -2.63 2.25
C GLU A 80 -23.31 -1.39 2.45
N VAL A 81 -22.02 -1.47 2.13
CA VAL A 81 -21.04 -0.39 2.42
C VAL A 81 -21.14 0.75 1.42
N ASP A 82 -21.11 0.46 0.11
CA ASP A 82 -21.22 1.44 -0.97
C ASP A 82 -22.43 1.13 -1.88
N SER A 83 -23.58 0.86 -1.25
CA SER A 83 -24.83 0.54 -1.95
C SER A 83 -25.32 1.61 -2.92
N ALA A 84 -24.92 2.87 -2.71
CA ALA A 84 -25.23 3.97 -3.63
C ALA A 84 -24.28 4.01 -4.85
N GLY A 85 -23.12 3.37 -4.78
CA GLY A 85 -22.06 3.37 -5.80
C GLY A 85 -21.30 4.70 -5.88
N ILE A 86 -21.06 5.34 -4.74
CA ILE A 86 -20.37 6.65 -4.67
C ILE A 86 -18.86 6.48 -4.83
N VAL A 87 -18.29 5.38 -4.32
CA VAL A 87 -16.85 5.17 -4.25
C VAL A 87 -16.36 4.28 -5.39
N ILE A 88 -17.02 3.14 -5.63
CA ILE A 88 -16.61 2.17 -6.67
C ILE A 88 -17.36 2.35 -8.00
N GLY A 89 -18.30 3.29 -8.07
CA GLY A 89 -19.16 3.52 -9.24
C GLY A 89 -20.23 2.44 -9.42
N ARG A 90 -21.22 2.71 -10.29
CA ARG A 90 -22.20 1.70 -10.74
C ARG A 90 -21.70 1.08 -12.03
N SER A 91 -21.30 -0.18 -11.99
CA SER A 91 -20.99 -1.02 -13.17
C SER A 91 -22.26 -1.55 -13.82
#